data_AF-A0A4P6MKP6-F1
#
_entry.id   AF-A0A4P6MKP6-F1
#
_cell.length_a   1.000
_cell.length_b   1.000
_cell.length_c   1.000
_cell.angle_alpha   90.00
_cell.angle_beta   90.00
_cell.angle_gamma   90.00
#
_symmetry.space_group_name_H-M   'P 1'
#
loop_
_entity.id
_entity.type
_entity.pdbx_description
1 polymer ?
#
loop_
_entity_poly.entity_id
_entity_poly.type
_entity_poly.pdbx_seq_one_letter_code
_entity_poly.pdbx_strand_id
1 'polypeptide(L)'
;MARSNPPHWIWPMPLAIYILALAAFVVGTQSYVFSGLLADLATDLEVSVSTAGQLIAAFAITSAIASPLIVSALSRFERKKVLIASLAGVSVVNLATAFLPVFEGFLVARVVVAIVSAGVMPMAGAIGASLVSVDR
;
A
#
# COMPACT_ATOMS: atom_id res chain seq x y z
N MET A 1 5.17 -49.51 7.37
CA MET A 1 5.65 -48.41 6.50
C MET A 1 5.04 -47.10 6.99
N ALA A 2 5.79 -46.34 7.80
CA ALA A 2 5.36 -45.03 8.27
C ALA A 2 5.55 -44.00 7.15
N ARG A 3 4.50 -43.26 6.77
CA ARG A 3 4.61 -42.14 5.83
C ARG A 3 5.36 -41.02 6.54
N SER A 4 6.60 -40.77 6.14
CA SER A 4 7.34 -39.57 6.56
C SER A 4 6.61 -38.34 6.01
N ASN A 5 6.14 -37.45 6.88
CA ASN A 5 5.63 -36.15 6.43
C ASN A 5 6.75 -35.44 5.66
N PRO A 6 6.47 -34.85 4.47
CA PRO A 6 7.46 -34.05 3.77
C PRO A 6 7.86 -32.88 4.67
N PRO A 7 9.12 -32.44 4.59
CA PRO A 7 9.59 -31.38 5.46
C PRO A 7 8.85 -30.07 5.14
N HIS A 8 8.57 -29.29 6.19
CA HIS A 8 7.68 -28.12 6.15
C HIS A 8 8.17 -26.98 5.24
N TRP A 9 9.39 -27.04 4.71
CA TRP A 9 9.90 -26.07 3.76
C TRP A 9 9.43 -26.31 2.31
N ILE A 10 8.70 -27.39 2.03
CA ILE A 10 8.18 -27.74 0.68
C ILE A 10 6.66 -27.54 0.57
N TRP A 11 5.98 -27.00 1.58
CA TRP A 11 4.55 -26.69 1.42
C TRP A 11 4.39 -25.60 0.34
N PRO A 12 3.63 -25.84 -0.74
CA PRO A 12 3.36 -24.79 -1.71
C PRO A 12 2.64 -23.66 -0.97
N MET A 13 3.32 -22.51 -0.88
CA MET A 13 2.75 -21.34 -0.21
C MET A 13 1.43 -20.99 -0.89
N PRO A 14 0.33 -20.79 -0.13
CA PRO A 14 -0.94 -20.42 -0.72
C PRO A 14 -0.77 -19.22 -1.63
N LEU A 15 -1.41 -19.21 -2.80
CA LEU A 15 -1.37 -18.08 -3.75
C LEU A 15 -1.66 -16.73 -3.05
N ALA A 16 -2.47 -16.76 -1.98
CA ALA A 16 -2.75 -15.63 -1.13
C ALA A 16 -1.48 -14.96 -0.56
N ILE A 17 -0.44 -15.71 -0.16
CA ILE A 17 0.80 -15.14 0.37
C ILE A 17 1.56 -14.35 -0.70
N TYR A 18 1.60 -14.83 -1.94
CA TYR A 18 2.19 -14.07 -3.04
C TYR A 18 1.43 -12.77 -3.32
N ILE A 19 0.09 -12.80 -3.26
CA ILE A 19 -0.75 -11.61 -3.41
C ILE A 19 -0.50 -10.61 -2.26
N LEU A 20 -0.35 -11.10 -1.03
CA LEU A 20 -0.04 -10.26 0.13
C LEU A 20 1.36 -9.64 0.03
N ALA A 21 2.35 -10.41 -0.42
CA ALA A 21 3.69 -9.91 -0.68
C ALA A 21 3.69 -8.84 -1.78
N LEU A 22 2.94 -9.06 -2.87
CA LEU A 22 2.77 -8.08 -3.93
C LEU A 22 2.09 -6.80 -3.41
N ALA A 23 1.06 -6.94 -2.57
CA ALA A 23 0.39 -5.78 -1.96
C ALA A 23 1.35 -4.96 -1.09
N ALA A 24 2.15 -5.63 -0.26
CA ALA A 24 3.18 -4.99 0.56
C ALA A 24 4.25 -4.31 -0.31
N PHE A 25 4.68 -4.96 -1.39
CA PHE A 25 5.63 -4.41 -2.36
C PHE A 25 5.09 -3.12 -3.00
N VAL A 26 3.86 -3.15 -3.52
CA VAL A 26 3.21 -1.96 -4.13
C VAL A 26 3.11 -0.79 -3.14
N VAL A 27 2.79 -1.06 -1.87
CA VAL A 27 2.74 -0.03 -0.81
C VAL A 27 4.12 0.48 -0.40
N GLY A 28 5.13 -0.39 -0.40
CA GLY A 28 6.52 0.03 -0.19
C GLY A 28 7.01 0.93 -1.32
N THR A 29 6.88 0.48 -2.56
CA THR A 29 7.36 1.20 -3.75
C THR A 29 6.80 2.62 -3.84
N GLN A 30 5.49 2.81 -3.65
CA GLN A 30 4.87 4.15 -3.69
C GLN A 30 5.39 5.13 -2.62
N SER A 31 5.92 4.60 -1.51
CA SER A 31 6.44 5.40 -0.41
C SER A 31 7.88 5.88 -0.70
N TYR A 32 8.69 5.04 -1.35
CA TYR A 32 10.11 5.31 -1.58
C TYR A 32 10.42 5.92 -2.95
N VAL A 33 9.59 5.66 -3.98
CA VAL A 33 9.82 6.19 -5.35
C VAL A 33 9.91 7.71 -5.38
N PHE A 34 9.07 8.41 -4.60
CA PHE A 34 9.10 9.88 -4.50
C PHE A 34 10.39 10.42 -3.90
N SER A 35 11.05 9.66 -3.01
CA SER A 35 12.35 10.07 -2.46
C SER A 35 13.44 10.03 -3.52
N GLY A 36 13.36 9.09 -4.47
CA GLY A 36 14.32 8.97 -5.57
C GLY A 36 14.09 10.01 -6.67
N LEU A 37 12.83 10.39 -6.89
CA LEU A 37 12.43 11.32 -7.95
C LEU A 37 12.26 12.77 -7.47
N LEU A 38 12.62 13.09 -6.22
CA LEU A 38 12.20 14.35 -5.60
C LEU A 38 12.74 15.59 -6.33
N ALA A 39 13.99 15.54 -6.79
CA ALA A 39 14.63 16.63 -7.53
C ALA A 39 14.03 16.80 -8.93
N ASP A 40 13.75 15.68 -9.62
CA ASP A 40 13.11 15.70 -10.93
C ASP A 40 11.68 16.26 -10.82
N LEU A 41 10.89 15.80 -9.84
CA LEU A 41 9.55 16.33 -9.56
C LEU A 41 9.56 17.82 -9.20
N ALA A 42 10.56 18.30 -8.47
CA ALA A 42 10.70 19.72 -8.17
C ALA A 42 10.93 20.54 -9.44
N THR A 43 11.74 20.02 -10.37
CA THR A 43 12.02 20.64 -11.66
C THR A 43 10.79 20.65 -12.56
N ASP A 44 10.13 19.50 -12.71
CA ASP A 44 8.95 19.33 -13.56
C ASP A 44 7.74 20.17 -13.09
N LEU A 45 7.59 20.33 -11.78
CA LEU A 45 6.51 21.13 -11.19
C LEU A 45 6.87 22.61 -10.99
N GLU A 46 8.08 23.01 -11.38
CA GLU A 46 8.62 24.38 -11.22
C GLU A 46 8.56 24.89 -9.76
N VAL A 47 8.81 24.00 -8.79
CA VAL A 47 8.80 24.32 -7.35
C VAL A 47 10.15 24.05 -6.69
N SER A 48 10.35 24.58 -5.49
CA SER A 48 11.54 24.24 -4.69
C SER A 48 11.52 22.76 -4.25
N VAL A 49 12.69 22.15 -4.07
CA VAL A 49 12.81 20.78 -3.50
C VAL A 49 12.14 20.68 -2.13
N SER A 50 12.18 21.75 -1.33
CA SER A 50 11.47 21.81 -0.05
C SER A 50 9.95 21.70 -0.22
N THR A 51 9.40 22.38 -1.22
CA THR A 51 7.98 22.31 -1.58
C THR A 51 7.61 20.91 -2.09
N ALA A 52 8.40 20.34 -2.99
CA ALA A 52 8.20 18.97 -3.47
C ALA A 52 8.21 17.94 -2.32
N GLY A 53 9.07 18.16 -1.31
CA GLY A 53 9.13 17.34 -0.08
C GLY A 53 7.81 17.27 0.69
N GLN A 54 6.95 18.28 0.55
CA GLN A 54 5.62 18.28 1.18
C GLN A 54 4.71 17.17 0.62
N LEU A 55 4.93 16.68 -0.60
CA LEU A 55 4.19 15.54 -1.16
C LEU A 55 4.44 14.24 -0.37
N ILE A 56 5.65 14.08 0.16
CA ILE A 56 6.02 12.95 1.03
C ILE A 56 5.38 13.14 2.40
N ALA A 57 5.51 14.34 2.98
CA ALA A 57 4.95 14.66 4.30
C ALA A 57 3.43 14.53 4.34
N ALA A 58 2.73 15.06 3.32
CA ALA A 58 1.27 15.00 3.22
C ALA A 58 0.77 13.55 3.15
N PHE A 59 1.44 12.70 2.37
CA PHE A 59 1.13 11.27 2.32
C PHE A 59 1.34 10.60 3.69
N ALA A 60 2.47 10.86 4.34
CA ALA A 60 2.81 10.25 5.63
C ALA A 60 1.80 10.64 6.73
N ILE A 61 1.49 11.93 6.86
CA ILE A 61 0.51 12.44 7.83
C ILE A 61 -0.88 11.87 7.54
N THR A 62 -1.30 11.92 6.27
CA THR A 62 -2.61 11.40 5.87
C THR A 62 -2.71 9.91 6.15
N SER A 63 -1.71 9.11 5.78
CA SER A 63 -1.70 7.66 6.00
C SER A 63 -1.72 7.30 7.48
N ALA A 64 -0.95 8.02 8.32
CA ALA A 64 -0.93 7.82 9.76
C ALA A 64 -2.31 8.02 10.41
N ILE A 65 -3.08 9.01 9.94
CA ILE A 65 -4.43 9.29 10.45
C ILE A 65 -5.47 8.36 9.80
N ALA A 66 -5.38 8.15 8.49
CA ALA A 66 -6.35 7.36 7.74
C ALA A 66 -6.29 5.88 8.09
N SER A 67 -5.12 5.33 8.43
CA SER A 67 -4.97 3.90 8.68
C SER A 67 -5.88 3.38 9.81
N PRO A 68 -5.87 3.93 11.04
CA PRO A 68 -6.78 3.49 12.09
C PRO A 68 -8.25 3.75 11.73
N LEU A 69 -8.56 4.86 11.05
CA LEU A 69 -9.93 5.21 10.65
C LEU A 69 -10.50 4.22 9.64
N ILE A 70 -9.74 3.90 8.59
CA ILE A 70 -10.13 2.97 7.53
C ILE A 70 -10.22 1.54 8.06
N VAL A 71 -9.27 1.11 8.90
CA VAL A 71 -9.31 -0.22 9.53
C VAL A 71 -10.55 -0.38 10.42
N SER A 72 -10.89 0.66 11.20
CA SER A 72 -12.10 0.66 12.04
C SER A 72 -13.37 0.66 11.19
N ALA A 73 -13.46 1.57 10.22
CA ALA A 73 -14.63 1.73 9.35
C ALA A 73 -14.91 0.47 8.51
N LEU A 74 -13.85 -0.19 8.03
CA LEU A 74 -13.96 -1.37 7.16
C LEU A 74 -13.92 -2.70 7.92
N SER A 75 -13.91 -2.68 9.25
CA SER A 75 -13.83 -3.87 10.11
C SER A 75 -14.93 -4.90 9.87
N ARG A 76 -16.12 -4.47 9.41
CA ARG A 76 -17.29 -5.32 9.13
C ARG A 76 -17.27 -5.95 7.75
N PHE A 77 -16.39 -5.51 6.86
CA PHE A 77 -16.33 -6.02 5.48
C PHE A 77 -15.35 -7.19 5.37
N GLU A 78 -15.54 -8.02 4.35
CA GLU A 78 -14.59 -9.08 4.03
C GLU A 78 -13.21 -8.49 3.68
N ARG A 79 -12.22 -8.75 4.52
CA ARG A 79 -10.86 -8.20 4.41
C ARG A 79 -10.24 -8.41 3.03
N LYS A 80 -10.49 -9.56 2.40
CA LYS A 80 -10.00 -9.88 1.05
C LYS A 80 -10.59 -8.94 -0.01
N LYS A 81 -11.90 -8.66 0.05
CA LYS A 81 -12.57 -7.74 -0.88
C LYS A 81 -12.06 -6.31 -0.70
N VAL A 82 -11.90 -5.88 0.55
CA VAL A 82 -11.34 -4.56 0.87
C VAL A 82 -9.92 -4.41 0.32
N LEU A 83 -9.05 -5.40 0.56
CA LEU A 83 -7.67 -5.40 0.06
C LEU A 83 -7.62 -5.26 -1.47
N ILE A 84 -8.42 -6.06 -2.19
CA ILE A 84 -8.48 -6.01 -3.66
C ILE A 84 -9.01 -4.65 -4.14
N ALA A 85 -10.07 -4.13 -3.52
CA ALA A 85 -10.65 -2.83 -3.86
C ALA A 85 -9.64 -1.69 -3.61
N SER A 86 -8.91 -1.73 -2.50
CA SER A 86 -7.85 -0.76 -2.21
C SER A 86 -6.72 -0.83 -3.23
N LEU A 87 -6.24 -2.02 -3.63
CA LEU A 87 -5.19 -2.15 -4.64
C LEU A 87 -5.63 -1.64 -6.02
N ALA A 88 -6.87 -1.95 -6.42
CA ALA A 88 -7.46 -1.39 -7.64
C ALA A 88 -7.59 0.14 -7.55
N GLY A 89 -8.09 0.66 -6.42
CA GLY A 89 -8.21 2.10 -6.19
C GLY A 89 -6.86 2.82 -6.23
N VAL A 90 -5.83 2.27 -5.59
CA VAL A 90 -4.45 2.80 -5.67
C VAL A 90 -3.98 2.86 -7.11
N SER A 91 -4.22 1.82 -7.91
CA SER A 91 -3.82 1.79 -9.31
C SER A 91 -4.51 2.88 -10.12
N VAL A 92 -5.82 3.06 -9.94
CA VAL A 92 -6.61 4.12 -10.61
C VAL A 92 -6.11 5.51 -10.22
N VAL A 93 -5.88 5.76 -8.93
CA VAL A 93 -5.41 7.07 -8.45
C VAL A 93 -4.03 7.38 -9.02
N ASN A 94 -3.10 6.42 -9.03
CA ASN A 94 -1.76 6.65 -9.59
C ASN A 94 -1.79 6.89 -11.10
N LEU A 95 -2.65 6.20 -11.84
CA LEU A 95 -2.85 6.47 -13.27
C LEU A 95 -3.42 7.88 -13.50
N ALA A 96 -4.37 8.30 -12.66
CA ALA A 96 -4.92 9.65 -12.73
C ALA A 96 -3.87 10.73 -12.42
N THR A 97 -2.96 10.47 -11.47
CA THR A 97 -1.86 11.39 -11.12
C THR A 97 -0.97 11.72 -12.31
N ALA A 98 -0.76 10.78 -13.24
CA ALA A 98 0.08 11.00 -14.41
C ALA A 98 -0.42 12.12 -15.35
N PHE A 99 -1.69 12.52 -15.22
CA PHE A 99 -2.29 13.60 -16.02
C PHE A 99 -2.33 14.95 -15.30
N LEU A 100 -1.82 15.03 -14.06
CA LEU A 100 -1.83 16.27 -13.29
C LEU A 100 -0.63 17.14 -13.69
N PRO A 101 -0.83 18.42 -14.08
CA PRO A 101 0.26 19.28 -14.53
C PRO A 101 0.83 20.19 -13.44
N VAL A 102 0.22 20.23 -12.26
CA VAL A 102 0.53 21.22 -11.21
C VAL A 102 0.70 20.57 -9.84
N PHE A 103 1.52 21.20 -8.99
CA PHE A 103 1.86 20.73 -7.65
C PHE A 103 0.62 20.45 -6.78
N GLU A 104 -0.37 21.33 -6.79
CA GLU A 104 -1.60 21.17 -5.99
C GLU A 104 -2.37 19.89 -6.37
N GLY A 105 -2.41 19.57 -7.67
CA GLY A 105 -3.00 18.32 -8.16
C GLY A 105 -2.26 17.11 -7.60
N PHE A 106 -0.93 17.11 -7.69
CA PHE A 106 -0.10 16.05 -7.10
C PHE A 106 -0.35 15.93 -5.59
N LEU A 107 -0.44 17.03 -4.87
CA LEU A 107 -0.69 17.04 -3.43
C LEU A 107 -2.03 16.39 -3.09
N VAL A 108 -3.10 16.74 -3.81
CA VAL A 108 -4.43 16.11 -3.65
C VAL A 108 -4.35 14.63 -3.96
N ALA A 109 -3.69 14.24 -5.05
CA ALA A 109 -3.53 12.84 -5.42
C ALA A 109 -2.75 12.05 -4.34
N ARG A 110 -1.75 12.66 -3.69
CA ARG A 110 -1.02 12.07 -2.56
C ARG A 110 -1.91 11.82 -1.35
N VAL A 111 -2.82 12.76 -1.03
CA VAL A 111 -3.79 12.58 0.05
C VAL A 111 -4.78 11.46 -0.30
N VAL A 112 -5.32 11.46 -1.52
CA VAL A 112 -6.28 10.45 -1.97
C VAL A 112 -5.65 9.05 -1.94
N VAL A 113 -4.46 8.87 -2.53
CA VAL A 113 -3.80 7.56 -2.55
C VAL A 113 -3.40 7.10 -1.15
N ALA A 114 -3.02 8.02 -0.25
CA ALA A 114 -2.76 7.70 1.15
C ALA A 114 -4.02 7.13 1.83
N ILE A 115 -5.19 7.75 1.63
CA ILE A 115 -6.46 7.26 2.22
C ILE A 115 -6.82 5.89 1.66
N VAL A 116 -6.76 5.72 0.34
CA VAL A 116 -7.15 4.48 -0.35
C VAL A 116 -6.23 3.31 0.04
N SER A 117 -4.93 3.58 0.26
CA SER A 117 -3.94 2.57 0.64
C SER A 117 -3.81 2.33 2.15
N ALA A 118 -4.34 3.22 3.00
CA ALA A 118 -4.07 3.23 4.45
C ALA A 118 -4.39 1.91 5.18
N GLY A 119 -5.38 1.15 4.69
CA GLY A 119 -5.81 -0.11 5.27
C GLY A 119 -5.07 -1.35 4.75
N VAL A 120 -4.27 -1.23 3.68
CA VAL A 120 -3.70 -2.36 2.95
C VAL A 120 -2.74 -3.17 3.82
N MET A 121 -1.73 -2.54 4.43
CA MET A 121 -0.74 -3.26 5.25
C MET A 121 -1.34 -3.92 6.50
N PRO A 122 -2.15 -3.23 7.33
CA PRO A 122 -2.79 -3.85 8.49
C PRO A 122 -3.67 -5.05 8.12
N MET A 123 -4.46 -4.93 7.06
CA MET A 123 -5.31 -6.03 6.59
C MET A 123 -4.49 -7.18 6.00
N ALA A 124 -3.45 -6.86 5.24
CA ALA A 124 -2.57 -7.87 4.66
C ALA A 124 -1.86 -8.68 5.75
N GLY A 125 -1.33 -8.03 6.79
CA GLY A 125 -0.74 -8.69 7.95
C GLY A 125 -1.73 -9.58 8.68
N ALA A 126 -2.97 -9.10 8.87
CA ALA A 126 -4.00 -9.87 9.56
C ALA A 126 -4.52 -11.08 8.74
N ILE A 127 -4.59 -10.97 7.41
CA ILE A 127 -4.88 -12.12 6.53
C ILE A 127 -3.70 -13.09 6.55
N GLY A 128 -2.47 -12.61 6.43
CA GLY A 128 -1.26 -13.43 6.50
C GLY A 128 -1.17 -14.24 7.79
N ALA A 129 -1.41 -13.61 8.94
CA ALA A 129 -1.43 -14.26 10.24
C ALA A 129 -2.50 -15.36 10.34
N SER A 130 -3.64 -15.21 9.64
CA SER A 130 -4.69 -16.25 9.60
C SER A 130 -4.38 -17.43 8.67
N LEU A 131 -3.42 -17.26 7.74
CA LEU A 131 -3.01 -18.29 6.79
C LEU A 131 -1.91 -19.20 7.34
N VAL A 132 -1.22 -18.77 8.40
CA VAL A 132 -0.25 -19.59 9.11
C VAL A 132 -0.99 -20.34 10.21
N SER A 133 -0.92 -21.67 10.21
CA SER A 133 -1.41 -22.46 11.34
C SER A 133 -0.69 -21.99 12.61
N VAL A 134 -1.44 -21.67 13.66
CA VAL A 134 -0.86 -21.49 14.99
C VAL A 134 -0.27 -22.85 15.37
N ASP A 135 1.03 -23.03 15.17
CA ASP A 135 1.76 -24.17 15.72
C ASP A 135 1.59 -24.05 17.25
N ARG A 136 0.78 -24.95 17.81
CA ARG A 136 0.65 -25.17 19.25
C ARG A 136 1.39 -26.44 19.60
#